data_AF-A0A3P6DQH7-F1
#
_entry.id   AF-A0A3P6DQH7-F1
#
_cell.length_a   1.000
_cell.length_b   1.000
_cell.length_c   1.000
_cell.angle_alpha   90.00
_cell.angle_beta   90.00
_cell.angle_gamma   90.00
#
_symmetry.space_group_name_H-M   'P 1'
#
loop_
_entity.id
_entity.type
_entity.pdbx_description
1 polymer ?
#
loop_
_entity_poly.entity_id
_entity_poly.type
_entity_poly.pdbx_seq_one_letter_code
_entity_poly.pdbx_strand_id
1 'polypeptide(L)'
;MDTGATYQRFPKVKIRELKDDYAKFELRDTDVSVANALRRVMISEVPTVAIDLVEIEVNSSVLNDEFIAHRLGLIPLTSERAMSMRFSRDCDACDGDGQCEFCSVEFHLRAKCVTDQTLDVTSRDLYSADATVTPVDFGLDSSDSGEQRGIIIVKLRRGQELKLRAIARK
;
A
#
# COMPACT_ATOMS: atom_id res chain seq x y z
N MET A 1 -38.69 30.35 19.21
CA MET A 1 -38.37 28.93 19.38
C MET A 1 -38.88 28.24 18.14
N ASP A 2 -38.08 28.20 17.08
CA ASP A 2 -38.46 27.50 15.85
C ASP A 2 -38.28 26.00 16.08
N THR A 3 -39.41 25.32 16.00
CA THR A 3 -39.56 23.87 16.04
C THR A 3 -38.64 23.23 15.00
N GLY A 4 -37.67 22.43 15.47
CA GLY A 4 -36.75 21.68 14.63
C GLY A 4 -37.49 20.65 13.78
N ALA A 5 -37.92 21.06 12.59
CA ALA A 5 -38.33 20.13 11.55
C ALA A 5 -37.07 19.45 11.02
N THR A 6 -36.93 18.16 11.27
CA THR A 6 -35.88 17.33 10.67
C THR A 6 -36.21 17.17 9.19
N TYR A 7 -35.71 18.08 8.35
CA TYR A 7 -35.84 17.95 6.91
C TYR A 7 -34.99 16.77 6.47
N GLN A 8 -35.64 15.65 6.14
CA GLN A 8 -34.98 14.55 5.47
C GLN A 8 -34.45 15.05 4.13
N ARG A 9 -33.13 15.10 4.01
CA ARG A 9 -32.45 15.49 2.77
C ARG A 9 -32.16 14.26 1.95
N PHE A 10 -32.18 14.41 0.63
CA PHE A 10 -31.85 13.36 -0.32
C PHE A 10 -30.64 13.82 -1.15
N PRO A 11 -29.42 13.51 -0.70
CA PRO A 11 -28.21 13.92 -1.40
C PRO A 11 -28.20 13.40 -2.84
N LYS A 12 -27.72 14.21 -3.77
CA LYS A 12 -27.59 13.84 -5.19
C LYS A 12 -26.13 13.83 -5.60
N VAL A 13 -25.71 12.77 -6.29
CA VAL A 13 -24.35 12.63 -6.82
C VAL A 13 -24.40 12.75 -8.34
N LYS A 14 -23.52 13.58 -8.91
CA LYS A 14 -23.30 13.69 -10.35
C LYS A 14 -21.84 13.43 -10.67
N ILE A 15 -21.55 12.32 -11.33
CA ILE A 15 -20.19 11.99 -11.81
C ILE A 15 -19.85 12.95 -12.96
N ARG A 16 -18.67 13.59 -12.88
CA ARG A 16 -18.16 14.52 -13.88
C ARG A 16 -17.11 13.85 -14.76
N GLU A 17 -16.21 13.10 -14.14
CA GLU A 17 -15.13 12.40 -14.80
C GLU A 17 -14.75 11.16 -13.99
N LEU A 18 -14.46 10.07 -14.69
CA LEU A 18 -13.97 8.83 -14.11
C LEU A 18 -12.79 8.35 -14.95
N LYS A 19 -11.64 8.21 -14.29
CA LYS A 19 -10.37 7.71 -14.82
C LYS A 19 -9.85 6.61 -13.88
N ASP A 20 -8.79 5.94 -14.29
CA ASP A 20 -8.22 4.83 -13.51
C ASP A 20 -7.56 5.31 -12.21
N ASP A 21 -7.02 6.54 -12.19
CA ASP A 21 -6.33 7.15 -11.06
C ASP A 21 -7.19 8.13 -10.24
N TYR A 22 -8.29 8.63 -10.80
CA TYR A 22 -9.19 9.54 -10.08
C TYR A 22 -10.66 9.50 -10.53
N ALA A 23 -11.54 9.88 -9.60
CA ALA A 23 -12.94 10.17 -9.86
C ALA A 23 -13.28 11.60 -9.44
N LYS A 24 -13.89 12.38 -10.34
CA LYS A 24 -14.45 13.70 -10.04
C LYS A 24 -15.96 13.62 -10.03
N PHE A 25 -16.58 13.99 -8.92
CA PHE A 25 -18.03 14.02 -8.78
C PHE A 25 -18.49 15.27 -8.02
N GLU A 26 -19.76 15.60 -8.19
CA GLU A 26 -20.43 16.70 -7.51
C GLU A 26 -21.50 16.13 -6.56
N LEU A 27 -21.47 16.57 -5.30
CA LEU A 27 -22.43 16.19 -4.27
C LEU A 27 -23.32 17.39 -3.93
N ARG A 28 -24.64 17.25 -4.15
CA ARG A 28 -25.66 18.28 -3.92
C ARG A 28 -26.65 17.85 -2.85
N ASP A 29 -27.43 18.81 -2.36
CA ASP A 29 -28.54 18.59 -1.43
C ASP A 29 -28.10 17.88 -0.12
N THR A 30 -26.93 18.23 0.41
CA THR A 30 -26.37 17.67 1.66
C THR A 30 -25.74 18.75 2.54
N ASP A 31 -25.40 18.40 3.78
CA ASP A 31 -24.66 19.25 4.71
C ASP A 31 -23.15 19.14 4.53
N VAL A 32 -22.44 20.22 4.89
CA VAL A 32 -20.97 20.25 4.94
C VAL A 32 -20.42 19.18 5.91
N SER A 33 -21.16 18.88 6.98
CA SER A 33 -20.79 17.83 7.94
C SER A 33 -20.75 16.44 7.29
N VAL A 34 -21.73 16.09 6.45
CA VAL A 34 -21.78 14.82 5.72
C VAL A 34 -20.67 14.75 4.68
N ALA A 35 -20.44 15.82 3.93
CA ALA A 35 -19.36 15.89 2.95
C ALA A 35 -17.97 15.72 3.62
N ASN A 36 -17.74 16.37 4.74
CA ASN A 36 -16.49 16.23 5.48
C ASN A 36 -16.35 14.85 6.14
N ALA A 37 -17.45 14.25 6.62
CA ALA A 37 -17.44 12.88 7.09
C ALA A 37 -17.03 11.90 5.98
N LEU A 38 -17.64 12.01 4.79
CA LEU A 38 -17.27 11.19 3.63
C LEU A 38 -15.79 11.35 3.27
N ARG A 39 -15.27 12.59 3.26
CA ARG A 39 -13.84 12.86 3.02
C ARG A 39 -12.94 12.19 4.06
N ARG A 40 -13.33 12.19 5.33
CA ARG A 40 -12.57 11.53 6.41
C ARG A 40 -12.56 10.02 6.25
N VAL A 41 -13.73 9.41 6.00
CA VAL A 41 -13.88 7.97 5.75
C VAL A 41 -12.99 7.54 4.58
N MET A 42 -12.99 8.29 3.47
CA MET A 42 -12.14 8.02 2.31
C MET A 42 -10.64 8.01 2.63
N ILE A 43 -10.19 8.77 3.62
CA ILE A 43 -8.77 8.88 4.00
C ILE A 43 -8.38 7.83 5.03
N SER A 44 -9.25 7.54 6.01
CA SER A 44 -8.86 6.80 7.21
C SER A 44 -9.57 5.47 7.43
N GLU A 45 -10.69 5.21 6.76
CA GLU A 45 -11.54 4.04 7.03
C GLU A 45 -11.66 3.09 5.83
N VAL A 46 -11.01 3.42 4.70
CA VAL A 46 -10.89 2.50 3.57
C VAL A 46 -9.78 1.49 3.90
N PRO A 47 -10.10 0.18 4.03
CA PRO A 47 -9.09 -0.82 4.32
C PRO A 47 -8.15 -1.02 3.13
N THR A 48 -6.85 -1.04 3.39
CA THR A 48 -5.79 -1.26 2.40
C THR A 48 -4.79 -2.28 2.92
N VAL A 49 -4.06 -2.95 2.03
CA VAL A 49 -2.97 -3.86 2.41
C VAL A 49 -1.64 -3.11 2.33
N ALA A 50 -0.86 -3.15 3.41
CA ALA A 50 0.46 -2.53 3.47
C ALA A 50 1.44 -3.41 4.27
N ILE A 51 2.74 -3.23 4.04
CA ILE A 51 3.79 -3.92 4.78
C ILE A 51 3.82 -3.39 6.22
N ASP A 52 3.62 -4.29 7.18
CA ASP A 52 3.53 -3.98 8.62
C ASP A 52 4.77 -4.49 9.38
N LEU A 53 5.23 -5.70 9.06
CA LEU A 53 6.42 -6.29 9.67
C LEU A 53 7.53 -6.47 8.64
N VAL A 54 8.75 -6.09 9.00
CA VAL A 54 9.96 -6.31 8.20
C VAL A 54 11.01 -6.99 9.07
N GLU A 55 11.40 -8.19 8.67
CA GLU A 55 12.47 -8.97 9.27
C GLU A 55 13.69 -8.92 8.36
N ILE A 56 14.75 -8.26 8.82
CA ILE A 56 16.00 -8.12 8.07
C ILE A 56 16.93 -9.26 8.48
N GLU A 57 17.28 -10.11 7.51
CA GLU A 57 18.26 -11.17 7.72
C GLU A 57 19.69 -10.66 7.53
N VAL A 58 19.90 -9.83 6.51
CA VAL A 58 21.20 -9.23 6.17
C VAL A 58 20.97 -7.82 5.65
N ASN A 59 21.62 -6.83 6.27
CA ASN A 59 21.75 -5.49 5.71
C ASN A 59 23.21 -5.03 5.83
N SER A 60 23.88 -4.93 4.69
CA SER A 60 25.22 -4.32 4.55
C SER A 60 25.20 -3.05 3.72
N SER A 61 24.01 -2.49 3.50
CA SER A 61 23.82 -1.22 2.82
C SER A 61 24.26 -0.05 3.71
N VAL A 62 24.21 1.17 3.15
CA VAL A 62 24.49 2.40 3.90
C VAL A 62 23.30 2.90 4.72
N LEU A 63 22.09 2.36 4.48
CA LEU A 63 20.88 2.75 5.19
C LEU A 63 20.68 1.83 6.40
N ASN A 64 20.23 2.40 7.51
CA ASN A 64 19.84 1.64 8.68
C ASN A 64 18.54 0.86 8.44
N ASP A 65 18.38 -0.19 9.22
CA ASP A 65 17.28 -1.15 9.14
C ASP A 65 15.91 -0.46 9.21
N GLU A 66 15.73 0.46 10.15
CA GLU A 66 14.47 1.16 10.37
C GLU A 66 14.09 2.06 9.19
N PHE A 67 15.09 2.62 8.50
CA PHE A 67 14.84 3.47 7.33
C PHE A 67 14.43 2.64 6.12
N ILE A 68 15.01 1.45 5.94
CA ILE A 68 14.57 0.50 4.91
C ILE A 68 13.15 0.01 5.22
N ALA A 69 12.87 -0.37 6.46
CA ALA A 69 11.55 -0.81 6.90
C ALA A 69 10.49 0.29 6.68
N HIS A 70 10.79 1.54 7.05
CA HIS A 70 9.90 2.67 6.82
C HIS A 70 9.61 2.90 5.34
N ARG A 71 10.63 2.80 4.47
CA ARG A 71 10.42 2.93 3.01
C ARG A 71 9.56 1.80 2.46
N LEU A 72 9.77 0.56 2.92
CA LEU A 72 8.97 -0.60 2.52
C LEU A 72 7.50 -0.44 2.93
N GLY A 73 7.23 0.06 4.14
CA GLY A 73 5.87 0.32 4.61
C GLY A 73 5.09 1.33 3.78
N LEU A 74 5.78 2.21 3.03
CA LEU A 74 5.17 3.21 2.15
C LEU A 74 5.02 2.76 0.69
N ILE A 75 5.45 1.54 0.34
CA ILE A 75 5.25 1.01 -1.01
C ILE A 75 3.78 0.59 -1.15
N PRO A 76 3.03 1.18 -2.10
CA PRO A 76 1.63 0.80 -2.30
C PRO A 76 1.54 -0.59 -2.94
N LEU A 77 0.63 -1.40 -2.39
CA LEU A 77 0.34 -2.75 -2.86
C LEU A 77 -1.06 -2.80 -3.47
N THR A 78 -1.26 -3.69 -4.46
CA THR A 78 -2.60 -4.00 -4.97
C THR A 78 -3.47 -4.55 -3.84
N SER A 79 -4.61 -3.91 -3.63
CA SER A 79 -5.45 -4.12 -2.44
C SER A 79 -6.81 -4.77 -2.76
N GLU A 80 -6.94 -5.49 -3.89
CA GLU A 80 -8.20 -6.17 -4.25
C GLU A 80 -8.63 -7.19 -3.19
N ARG A 81 -7.66 -7.87 -2.56
CA ARG A 81 -7.91 -8.80 -1.44
C ARG A 81 -8.22 -8.11 -0.11
N ALA A 82 -8.00 -6.80 0.05
CA ALA A 82 -8.11 -6.10 1.34
C ALA A 82 -9.49 -6.31 2.00
N MET A 83 -10.55 -6.38 1.21
CA MET A 83 -11.90 -6.63 1.75
C MET A 83 -12.10 -8.07 2.25
N SER A 84 -11.47 -9.06 1.60
CA SER A 84 -11.53 -10.48 1.97
C SER A 84 -10.61 -10.87 3.12
N MET A 85 -9.53 -10.11 3.33
CA MET A 85 -8.58 -10.35 4.41
C MET A 85 -9.18 -9.98 5.76
N ARG A 86 -8.86 -10.79 6.77
CA ARG A 86 -9.20 -10.51 8.16
C ARG A 86 -8.14 -9.61 8.78
N PHE A 87 -8.54 -8.77 9.74
CA PHE A 87 -7.59 -8.06 10.58
C PHE A 87 -6.81 -9.06 11.42
N SER A 88 -5.50 -8.84 11.59
CA SER A 88 -4.63 -9.77 12.35
C SER A 88 -5.13 -10.00 13.78
N ARG A 89 -5.68 -8.96 14.42
CA ARG A 89 -6.27 -9.02 15.78
C ARG A 89 -7.57 -9.84 15.89
N ASP A 90 -8.27 -10.03 14.77
CA ASP A 90 -9.59 -10.67 14.70
C ASP A 90 -9.50 -12.03 13.96
N CYS A 91 -8.29 -12.58 13.87
CA CYS A 91 -8.01 -13.84 13.17
C CYS A 91 -8.18 -15.03 14.14
N ASP A 92 -9.29 -15.74 14.04
CA ASP A 92 -9.55 -16.93 14.86
C ASP A 92 -8.62 -18.12 14.54
N ALA A 93 -7.98 -18.10 13.36
CA ALA A 93 -7.13 -19.18 12.87
C ALA A 93 -5.67 -19.06 13.35
N CYS A 94 -5.32 -17.97 14.02
CA CYS A 94 -3.96 -17.69 14.46
C CYS A 94 -3.95 -17.19 15.91
N ASP A 95 -3.04 -17.73 16.74
CA ASP A 95 -2.90 -17.37 18.15
C ASP A 95 -2.23 -15.99 18.32
N GLY A 96 -2.92 -14.92 17.91
CA GLY A 96 -2.54 -13.51 18.06
C GLY A 96 -1.37 -13.07 17.16
N ASP A 97 -0.18 -13.60 17.43
CA ASP A 97 1.07 -13.27 16.72
C ASP A 97 1.32 -14.18 15.50
N GLY A 98 0.43 -15.15 15.27
CA GLY A 98 0.52 -16.09 14.17
C GLY A 98 0.28 -15.44 12.80
N GLN A 99 0.83 -16.09 11.77
CA GLN A 99 0.67 -15.71 10.36
C GLN A 99 -0.13 -16.82 9.68
N CYS A 100 -1.19 -16.46 8.96
CA CYS A 100 -1.93 -17.41 8.13
C CYS A 100 -2.30 -16.79 6.79
N GLU A 101 -2.72 -17.63 5.85
CA GLU A 101 -3.09 -17.23 4.50
C GLU A 101 -4.26 -16.24 4.44
N PHE A 102 -5.07 -16.14 5.51
CA PHE A 102 -6.25 -15.27 5.58
C PHE A 102 -6.00 -13.86 6.14
N CYS A 103 -4.91 -13.68 6.90
CA CYS A 103 -4.62 -12.41 7.59
C CYS A 103 -3.32 -11.72 7.13
N SER A 104 -2.46 -12.43 6.40
CA SER A 104 -1.16 -11.90 5.99
C SER A 104 -0.73 -12.37 4.60
N VAL A 105 0.10 -11.55 3.93
CA VAL A 105 0.82 -11.91 2.71
C VAL A 105 2.31 -11.71 2.94
N GLU A 106 3.10 -12.71 2.55
CA GLU A 106 4.55 -12.71 2.71
C GLU A 106 5.26 -12.17 1.46
N PHE A 107 6.31 -11.40 1.70
CA PHE A 107 7.19 -10.84 0.69
C PHE A 107 8.66 -11.16 1.00
N HIS A 108 9.46 -11.36 -0.04
CA HIS A 108 10.89 -11.59 0.07
C HIS A 108 11.67 -10.65 -0.84
N LEU A 109 12.74 -10.05 -0.32
CA LEU A 109 13.68 -9.24 -1.08
C LEU A 109 15.09 -9.78 -0.87
N ARG A 110 15.77 -10.11 -1.96
CA ARG A 110 17.14 -10.62 -1.96
C ARG A 110 17.94 -9.94 -3.05
N ALA A 111 18.82 -9.01 -2.69
CA ALA A 111 19.63 -8.25 -3.62
C ALA A 111 21.09 -8.22 -3.17
N LYS A 112 22.02 -8.49 -4.09
CA LYS A 112 23.47 -8.43 -3.83
C LYS A 112 24.18 -7.78 -5.02
N CYS A 113 24.92 -6.71 -4.75
CA CYS A 113 25.68 -6.00 -5.77
C CYS A 113 27.05 -6.64 -5.96
N VAL A 114 27.21 -7.45 -7.03
CA VAL A 114 28.50 -8.08 -7.39
C VAL A 114 29.32 -7.23 -8.37
N THR A 115 28.65 -6.39 -9.15
CA THR A 115 29.28 -5.52 -10.15
C THR A 115 29.80 -4.22 -9.51
N ASP A 116 30.67 -3.51 -10.24
CA ASP A 116 31.22 -2.22 -9.81
C ASP A 116 30.23 -1.05 -10.02
N GLN A 117 29.18 -1.29 -10.80
CA GLN A 117 28.08 -0.35 -11.01
C GLN A 117 27.13 -0.35 -9.80
N THR A 118 26.48 0.78 -9.54
CA THR A 118 25.47 0.86 -8.48
C THR A 118 24.25 0.05 -8.86
N LEU A 119 23.83 -0.86 -7.99
CA LEU A 119 22.59 -1.61 -8.12
C LEU A 119 21.45 -0.85 -7.43
N ASP A 120 20.46 -0.43 -8.21
CA ASP A 120 19.24 0.18 -7.70
C ASP A 120 18.25 -0.93 -7.35
N VAL A 121 17.97 -1.12 -6.06
CA VAL A 121 16.96 -2.06 -5.56
C VAL A 121 15.62 -1.35 -5.54
N THR A 122 14.62 -1.94 -6.18
CA THR A 122 13.31 -1.33 -6.44
C THR A 122 12.15 -2.18 -5.92
N SER A 123 10.93 -1.65 -5.95
CA SER A 123 9.71 -2.39 -5.61
C SER A 123 9.49 -3.64 -6.46
N ARG A 124 10.07 -3.72 -7.67
CA ARG A 124 9.98 -4.92 -8.53
C ARG A 124 10.84 -6.08 -8.04
N ASP A 125 11.87 -5.80 -7.24
CA ASP A 125 12.71 -6.83 -6.64
C ASP A 125 12.05 -7.49 -5.41
N LEU A 126 10.89 -6.96 -4.99
CA LEU A 126 10.09 -7.51 -3.90
C LEU A 126 9.18 -8.62 -4.43
N TYR A 127 9.54 -9.87 -4.14
CA TYR A 127 8.77 -11.05 -4.55
C TYR A 127 7.63 -11.30 -3.57
N SER A 128 6.40 -11.31 -4.06
CA SER A 128 5.22 -11.70 -3.28
C SER A 128 4.98 -13.21 -3.34
N ALA A 129 4.58 -13.80 -2.22
CA ALA A 129 4.07 -15.18 -2.19
C ALA A 129 2.68 -15.32 -2.85
N ASP A 130 1.93 -14.22 -2.95
CA ASP A 130 0.59 -14.16 -3.57
C ASP A 130 0.58 -13.21 -4.77
N ALA A 131 0.25 -13.74 -5.95
CA ALA A 131 0.21 -12.96 -7.20
C ALA A 131 -0.86 -11.85 -7.21
N THR A 132 -1.87 -11.92 -6.33
CA THR A 132 -2.94 -10.91 -6.24
C THR A 132 -2.54 -9.66 -5.47
N VAL A 133 -1.53 -9.77 -4.60
CA VAL A 133 -1.01 -8.66 -3.79
C VAL A 133 0.43 -8.41 -4.19
N THR A 134 0.62 -7.46 -5.09
CA THR A 134 1.93 -7.09 -5.63
C THR A 134 2.12 -5.57 -5.55
N PRO A 135 3.37 -5.06 -5.57
CA PRO A 135 3.61 -3.63 -5.63
C PRO A 135 2.99 -3.01 -6.88
N VAL A 136 2.32 -1.87 -6.72
CA VAL A 136 1.70 -1.16 -7.84
C VAL A 136 2.78 -0.65 -8.80
N ASP A 137 2.59 -0.92 -10.08
CA ASP A 137 3.45 -0.40 -11.14
C ASP A 137 2.83 0.86 -11.75
N PHE A 138 3.48 2.00 -11.52
CA PHE A 138 3.01 3.30 -12.03
C PHE A 138 3.34 3.55 -13.51
N GLY A 139 3.94 2.56 -14.21
CA GLY A 139 4.50 2.74 -15.54
C GLY A 139 3.68 2.24 -16.73
N LEU A 140 2.45 1.72 -16.54
CA LEU A 140 1.73 1.05 -17.64
C LEU A 140 1.14 2.01 -18.70
N ASP A 141 0.83 3.26 -18.36
CA ASP A 141 0.06 4.15 -19.25
C ASP A 141 0.79 5.41 -19.75
N SER A 142 2.05 5.59 -19.39
CA SER A 142 2.87 6.64 -19.99
C SER A 142 3.66 6.05 -21.16
N SER A 143 3.32 6.51 -22.36
CA SER A 143 4.03 6.33 -23.62
C SER A 143 5.43 6.98 -23.62
N ASP A 144 6.06 7.06 -22.45
CA ASP A 144 7.41 7.56 -22.26
C ASP A 144 8.32 6.36 -22.03
N SER A 145 9.12 6.07 -23.05
CA SER A 145 10.18 5.06 -23.08
C SER A 145 11.35 5.40 -22.14
N GLY A 146 11.07 6.02 -21.00
CA GLY A 146 11.99 6.15 -19.88
C GLY A 146 11.83 4.93 -19.00
N GLU A 147 12.88 4.10 -18.93
CA GLU A 147 12.93 2.84 -18.17
C GLU A 147 12.01 2.83 -16.95
N GLN A 148 11.03 1.93 -17.03
CA GLN A 148 10.04 1.59 -16.03
C GLN A 148 10.76 1.12 -14.75
N ARG A 149 11.26 2.07 -13.97
CA ARG A 149 12.01 1.82 -12.74
C ARG A 149 11.02 1.90 -11.61
N GLY A 150 10.71 0.76 -10.99
CA GLY A 150 9.86 0.68 -9.81
C GLY A 150 10.36 1.60 -8.69
N ILE A 151 9.59 1.72 -7.60
CA ILE A 151 9.94 2.61 -6.49
C ILE A 151 11.29 2.18 -5.92
N ILE A 152 12.29 3.05 -5.93
CA ILE A 152 13.61 2.76 -5.36
C ILE A 152 13.46 2.57 -3.85
N ILE A 153 14.11 1.52 -3.32
CA ILE A 153 14.16 1.19 -1.90
C ILE A 153 15.54 1.54 -1.34
N VAL A 154 16.61 1.09 -2.01
CA VAL A 154 18.00 1.36 -1.63
C VAL A 154 18.90 1.26 -2.85
N LYS A 155 20.05 1.94 -2.80
CA LYS A 155 21.11 1.80 -3.80
C LYS A 155 22.28 1.06 -3.16
N LEU A 156 22.73 -0.03 -3.78
CA LEU A 156 23.83 -0.86 -3.29
C LEU A 156 25.09 -0.62 -4.13
N ARG A 157 26.25 -0.53 -3.47
CA ARG A 157 27.57 -0.58 -4.09
C ARG A 157 28.14 -1.99 -4.05
N ARG A 158 29.19 -2.23 -4.84
CA ARG A 158 29.89 -3.52 -4.91
C ARG A 158 30.18 -4.09 -3.52
N GLY A 159 29.77 -5.34 -3.31
CA GLY A 159 29.93 -6.07 -2.05
C GLY A 159 28.78 -5.89 -1.06
N GLN A 160 27.87 -4.92 -1.26
CA GLN A 160 26.70 -4.75 -0.41
C GLN A 160 25.56 -5.70 -0.79
N GLU A 161 24.82 -6.11 0.22
CA GLU A 161 23.74 -7.10 0.19
C GLU A 161 22.61 -6.67 1.11
N LEU A 162 21.38 -6.89 0.64
CA LEU A 162 20.14 -6.74 1.40
C LEU A 162 19.31 -8.03 1.24
N LYS A 163 18.99 -8.67 2.35
CA LYS A 163 18.12 -9.83 2.44
C LYS A 163 17.11 -9.61 3.56
N LEU A 164 15.83 -9.62 3.20
CA LEU A 164 14.75 -9.44 4.15
C LEU A 164 13.49 -10.21 3.77
N ARG A 165 12.65 -10.40 4.77
CA ARG A 165 11.32 -10.95 4.72
C ARG A 165 10.36 -9.89 5.24
N ALA A 166 9.26 -9.66 4.54
CA ALA A 166 8.28 -8.64 4.90
C ALA A 166 6.88 -9.25 4.91
N ILE A 167 6.01 -8.73 5.76
CA ILE A 167 4.66 -9.23 5.95
C ILE A 167 3.70 -8.07 5.78
N ALA A 168 2.79 -8.21 4.82
CA ALA A 168 1.71 -7.27 4.62
C ALA A 168 0.44 -7.72 5.32
N ARG A 169 -0.26 -6.75 5.92
CA ARG A 169 -1.50 -6.93 6.67
C ARG A 169 -2.51 -5.84 6.27
N LYS A 170 -3.75 -6.06 6.68
CA LYS A 170 -4.88 -5.13 6.57
C LYS A 170 -5.04 -4.32 7.85
#